data_AF-A0A0F0CKU9-F1
#
_entry.id   AF-A0A0F0CKU9-F1
#
_cell.length_a   1.000
_cell.length_b   1.000
_cell.length_c   1.000
_cell.angle_alpha   90.00
_cell.angle_beta   90.00
_cell.angle_gamma   90.00
#
_symmetry.space_group_name_H-M   'P 1'
#
loop_
_entity.id
_entity.type
_entity.pdbx_description
1 polymer ?
#
loop_
_entity_poly.entity_id
_entity_poly.type
_entity_poly.pdbx_seq_one_letter_code
_entity_poly.pdbx_strand_id
1 'polypeptide(L)' 'MNKEPLTPEELQELAGKPVYCPEIEAYGIVKYETIGTWAGVPFLVGAWHRDGVAVNFEYNIAERKLNCYRISEY' A
#
# COMPACT_ATOMS: atom_id res chain seq x y z
N MET A 1 -11.35 10.66 4.67
CA MET A 1 -9.97 10.37 4.23
C MET A 1 -9.05 11.32 4.96
N ASN A 2 -7.99 10.82 5.60
CA ASN A 2 -6.98 11.70 6.21
C ASN A 2 -6.43 12.67 5.15
N LYS A 3 -6.14 13.91 5.55
CA LYS A 3 -5.67 14.95 4.62
C LYS A 3 -4.21 14.77 4.23
N GLU A 4 -3.42 14.11 5.07
CA GLU A 4 -1.99 13.89 4.85
C GLU A 4 -1.71 12.42 4.53
N PRO A 5 -0.73 12.16 3.62
CA PRO A 5 -0.27 10.80 3.34
C PRO A 5 0.45 10.21 4.54
N LEU A 6 0.38 8.89 4.67
CA LEU A 6 1.04 8.14 5.74
C LEU A 6 2.57 8.26 5.63
N THR A 7 3.24 8.46 6.76
CA THR A 7 4.70 8.40 6.83
C THR A 7 5.22 6.95 6.71
N PRO A 8 6.52 6.74 6.43
CA PRO A 8 7.11 5.40 6.43
C PRO A 8 6.89 4.63 7.75
N GLU A 9 6.96 5.31 8.89
CA GLU A 9 6.75 4.72 10.21
C GLU A 9 5.28 4.30 10.39
N GLU A 10 4.32 5.16 9.98
CA GLU A 10 2.90 4.81 10.04
C GLU A 10 2.55 3.65 9.10
N LEU A 11 3.20 3.58 7.93
CA LEU A 11 3.06 2.46 7.00
C LEU A 11 3.57 1.15 7.62
N GLN A 12 4.69 1.20 8.34
CA GLN A 12 5.19 0.05 9.08
C GLN A 12 4.21 -0.43 10.15
N GLU A 13 3.63 0.49 10.94
CA GLU A 13 2.61 0.17 11.95
C GLU A 13 1.33 -0.41 11.34
N LEU A 14 1.05 -0.07 10.07
CA LEU A 14 -0.09 -0.56 9.31
C LEU A 14 0.20 -1.84 8.52
N ALA A 15 1.28 -2.57 8.83
CA ALA A 15 1.52 -3.89 8.24
C ALA A 15 0.30 -4.82 8.43
N GLY A 16 -0.17 -5.41 7.34
CA GLY A 16 -1.38 -6.24 7.28
C GLY A 16 -2.70 -5.46 7.22
N LYS A 17 -2.66 -4.12 7.21
CA LYS A 17 -3.85 -3.25 7.14
C LYS A 17 -4.06 -2.67 5.74
N PRO A 18 -5.33 -2.40 5.36
CA PRO A 18 -5.65 -1.77 4.10
C PRO A 18 -5.36 -0.27 4.11
N VAL A 19 -4.90 0.23 2.98
CA VAL A 19 -4.72 1.65 2.66
C VAL A 19 -5.27 1.95 1.27
N TYR A 20 -5.59 3.20 1.01
CA TYR A 20 -5.93 3.70 -0.31
C TYR A 20 -4.75 4.46 -0.93
N CYS A 21 -4.47 4.23 -2.21
CA CYS A 21 -3.43 4.94 -2.95
C CYS A 21 -4.03 5.56 -4.23
N PRO A 22 -4.17 6.91 -4.31
CA PRO A 22 -4.81 7.59 -5.42
C PRO A 22 -3.99 7.53 -6.72
N GLU A 23 -2.65 7.45 -6.66
CA GLU A 23 -1.79 7.42 -7.85
C GLU A 23 -2.04 6.20 -8.74
N ILE A 24 -2.51 5.10 -8.15
CA ILE A 24 -2.85 3.86 -8.84
C ILE A 24 -4.34 3.52 -8.75
N GLU A 25 -5.15 4.46 -8.22
CA GLU A 25 -6.59 4.34 -8.00
C GLU A 25 -7.00 3.01 -7.34
N ALA A 26 -6.20 2.52 -6.40
CA ALA A 26 -6.37 1.19 -5.82
C ALA A 26 -6.31 1.18 -4.30
N TYR A 27 -7.02 0.21 -3.72
CA TYR A 27 -6.79 -0.22 -2.34
C TYR A 27 -5.75 -1.34 -2.34
N GLY A 28 -4.93 -1.37 -1.30
CA GLY A 28 -3.97 -2.45 -1.10
C GLY A 28 -3.70 -2.68 0.38
N ILE A 29 -3.08 -3.81 0.69
CA ILE A 29 -2.58 -4.13 2.02
C ILE A 29 -1.12 -3.68 2.10
N VAL A 30 -0.77 -2.97 3.16
CA VAL A 30 0.63 -2.66 3.43
C VAL A 30 1.31 -3.91 3.97
N LYS A 31 2.46 -4.27 3.40
CA LYS A 31 3.35 -5.29 3.93
C LYS A 31 4.64 -4.65 4.42
N TYR A 32 5.20 -5.27 5.45
CA TYR A 32 6.49 -4.93 6.02
C TYR A 32 7.11 -6.24 6.52
N GLU A 33 8.09 -6.76 5.80
CA GLU A 33 8.68 -8.08 6.06
C GLU A 33 10.10 -7.93 6.61
N THR A 34 10.57 -8.92 7.36
CA THR A 34 11.92 -8.93 7.94
C THR A 34 12.96 -9.64 7.07
N ILE A 35 12.52 -10.33 6.01
CA ILE A 35 13.37 -11.07 5.05
C ILE A 35 12.90 -10.85 3.61
N GLY A 36 13.80 -11.05 2.65
CA GLY A 36 13.52 -10.91 1.21
C GLY A 36 14.01 -9.60 0.59
N THR A 37 13.69 -9.39 -0.69
CA THR A 37 14.19 -8.24 -1.48
C THR A 37 13.81 -6.87 -0.90
N TRP A 38 12.67 -6.80 -0.22
CA TRP A 38 12.17 -5.57 0.43
C TRP A 38 12.11 -5.70 1.95
N ALA A 39 13.02 -6.48 2.54
CA ALA A 39 13.16 -6.57 4.00
C ALA A 39 13.35 -5.17 4.61
N GLY A 40 12.53 -4.84 5.62
CA GLY A 40 12.56 -3.55 6.30
C GLY A 40 12.00 -2.38 5.49
N VAL A 41 11.35 -2.62 4.35
CA VAL A 41 10.76 -1.59 3.49
C VAL A 41 9.26 -1.83 3.35
N PRO A 42 8.39 -0.83 3.63
CA PRO A 42 6.97 -0.94 3.34
C PRO A 42 6.68 -1.08 1.84
N PHE A 43 5.86 -2.07 1.48
CA PHE A 43 5.40 -2.25 0.11
C PHE A 43 3.89 -2.56 0.08
N LEU A 44 3.24 -2.14 -1.00
CA LEU A 44 1.81 -2.28 -1.18
C LEU A 44 1.53 -3.53 -2.00
N VAL A 45 0.65 -4.40 -1.52
CA VAL A 45 0.12 -5.53 -2.29
C VAL A 45 -1.35 -5.32 -2.59
N GLY A 46 -1.76 -5.65 -3.80
CA GLY A 46 -3.15 -5.50 -4.21
C GLY A 46 -3.44 -6.19 -5.54
N ALA A 47 -4.67 -6.00 -6.02
CA ALA A 47 -5.09 -6.46 -7.32
C ALA A 47 -5.77 -5.31 -8.06
N TRP A 48 -5.40 -5.12 -9.32
CA TRP A 48 -6.09 -4.20 -10.20
C TRP A 48 -7.14 -4.97 -11.00
N HIS A 49 -8.36 -4.43 -11.08
CA HIS A 49 -9.49 -5.06 -11.78
C HIS A 49 -10.04 -4.11 -12.85
N ARG A 50 -10.18 -4.60 -14.09
CA ARG A 50 -10.87 -3.87 -15.17
C ARG A 50 -11.34 -4.84 -16.25
N ASP A 51 -12.54 -4.61 -16.78
CA ASP A 51 -13.10 -5.35 -17.92
C ASP A 51 -13.05 -6.89 -17.75
N GLY A 52 -13.26 -7.36 -16.51
CA GLY A 52 -13.22 -8.79 -16.16
C GLY A 52 -11.82 -9.40 -16.01
N VAL A 53 -10.76 -8.60 -16.13
CA VAL A 53 -9.35 -9.01 -15.94
C VAL A 53 -8.86 -8.51 -14.59
N ALA A 54 -8.07 -9.34 -13.91
CA ALA A 54 -7.40 -8.99 -12.66
C ALA A 54 -5.89 -9.26 -12.74
N VAL A 55 -5.09 -8.33 -12.22
CA VAL A 55 -3.63 -8.48 -12.11
C VAL A 55 -3.20 -8.15 -10.69
N ASN A 56 -2.54 -9.11 -10.04
CA ASN A 56 -1.92 -8.89 -8.73
C ASN A 56 -0.65 -8.06 -8.88
N PHE A 57 -0.40 -7.18 -7.92
CA PHE A 57 0.82 -6.39 -7.86
C PHE A 57 1.42 -6.38 -6.46
N GLU A 58 2.73 -6.21 -6.42
CA GLU A 58 3.50 -5.84 -5.24
C GLU A 58 4.39 -4.67 -5.62
N TYR A 59 4.25 -3.54 -4.92
CA TYR A 59 4.92 -2.30 -5.26
C TYR A 59 5.61 -1.71 -4.04
N ASN A 60 6.93 -1.51 -4.14
CA ASN A 60 7.67 -0.68 -3.19
C ASN A 60 7.07 0.74 -3.18
N ILE A 61 6.55 1.15 -2.03
CA ILE A 61 5.80 2.41 -1.87
C ILE A 61 6.73 3.61 -2.09
N ALA A 62 7.94 3.57 -1.53
CA ALA A 62 8.90 4.66 -1.58
C ALA A 62 9.50 4.83 -2.98
N GLU A 63 9.95 3.73 -3.61
CA GLU A 63 10.54 3.77 -4.96
C GLU A 63 9.55 4.31 -6.00
N ARG A 64 8.27 3.96 -5.85
CA ARG A 64 7.20 4.43 -6.73
C ARG A 64 6.59 5.77 -6.33
N LYS A 65 7.01 6.35 -5.21
CA LYS A 65 6.49 7.63 -4.68
C LYS A 65 4.97 7.62 -4.49
N LEU A 66 4.44 6.50 -3.98
CA LEU A 66 3.01 6.32 -3.75
C LEU A 66 2.59 6.99 -2.44
N ASN A 67 1.58 7.85 -2.49
CA ASN A 67 0.97 8.40 -1.29
C ASN A 67 -0.13 7.45 -0.82
N CYS A 68 0.03 6.88 0.37
CA CYS A 68 -0.94 5.96 0.93
C CYS A 68 -1.72 6.64 2.05
N TYR A 69 -3.02 6.36 2.13
CA TYR A 69 -3.93 6.99 3.09
C TYR A 69 -4.66 5.92 3.88
N ARG A 70 -4.79 6.15 5.19
CA ARG A 70 -5.60 5.30 6.07
C ARG A 70 -7.05 5.31 5.60
N ILE A 71 -7.65 4.14 5.48
CA ILE A 71 -9.10 4.04 5.31
C ILE A 71 -9.77 4.29 6.66
N SER A 72 -10.88 5.02 6.69
CA SER A 72 -11.66 5.16 7.93
C SER A 72 -12.35 3.84 8.24
N GLU A 73 -12.06 3.26 9.39
CA GLU A 73 -12.91 2.21 9.96
C GLU A 73 -14.20 2.89 10.45
N TYR A 74 -15.35 2.36 10.03
CA TYR A 74 -16.68 2.90 10.32
C TYR A 74 -17.05 2.76 11.80
#